data_AF-A0A8X6X636-F1
#
_entry.id   AF-A0A8X6X636-F1
#
_cell.length_a   1.000
_cell.length_b   1.000
_cell.length_c   1.000
_cell.angle_alpha   90.00
_cell.angle_beta   90.00
_cell.angle_gamma   90.00
#
_symmetry.space_group_name_H-M   'P 1'
#
loop_
_entity.id
_entity.type
_entity.pdbx_description
1 polymer ?
#
loop_
_entity_poly.entity_id
_entity_poly.type
_entity_poly.pdbx_seq_one_letter_code
_entity_poly.pdbx_strand_id
1 'polypeptide(L)'
;MDILQRYLLLVNLLWIFSTRKVVSQFFSTTLDAVRSRSQCDCMEYWQCVGSGGKPYSYCSYSSKVCCFIDPNSISVGILPRPTKSSSCGTKGPNSERDGISEPGEWAWHAAVLEKPQDLYVCGASLVDEYWIITAAHCVDEYRSPNTLKVRLGEHDVSTTNEPFRYEEFDVSRIVVYPTFNNRTLMHDIALVRLAKPAKKRANINVVCMPSEGTTNNELILSPRCFVTGWGKTIDSKEFLLSFV
;
A
#
# COMPACT_ATOMS: atom_id res chain seq x y z
N MET A 1 6.13 3.85 52.33
CA MET A 1 7.60 3.85 52.12
C MET A 1 7.85 4.03 50.63
N ASP A 2 7.52 5.18 50.07
CA ASP A 2 8.13 6.50 50.32
C ASP A 2 9.56 6.62 49.83
N ILE A 3 9.76 7.78 49.22
CA ILE A 3 10.96 8.60 49.33
C ILE A 3 12.12 8.08 48.47
N LEU A 4 12.26 8.62 47.24
CA LEU A 4 13.00 9.87 46.98
C LEU A 4 14.49 9.65 47.32
N GLN A 5 15.47 10.08 46.56
CA GLN A 5 15.60 10.95 45.41
C GLN A 5 17.08 10.73 45.05
N ARG A 6 17.46 10.64 43.78
CA ARG A 6 17.88 11.81 42.98
C ARG A 6 18.78 12.73 43.83
N TYR A 7 19.95 13.08 43.35
CA TYR A 7 20.12 14.32 42.59
C TYR A 7 21.66 14.42 42.41
N LEU A 8 22.28 14.83 41.29
CA LEU A 8 21.82 15.53 40.11
C LEU A 8 23.12 15.96 39.39
N LEU A 9 23.24 15.67 38.08
CA LEU A 9 23.74 16.59 37.04
C LEU A 9 25.24 16.98 37.00
N LEU A 10 25.85 17.38 35.87
CA LEU A 10 25.36 17.95 34.61
C LEU A 10 26.52 18.00 33.58
N VAL A 11 26.18 17.89 32.28
CA VAL A 11 26.85 18.43 31.05
C VAL A 11 28.33 18.08 30.75
N ASN A 12 28.84 17.94 29.52
CA ASN A 12 28.53 18.44 28.16
C ASN A 12 29.58 17.77 27.22
N LEU A 13 29.32 17.18 26.03
CA LEU A 13 29.28 17.75 24.67
C LEU A 13 29.81 16.62 23.73
N LEU A 14 29.01 15.98 22.88
CA LEU A 14 28.82 16.27 21.44
C LEU A 14 30.10 16.33 20.55
N TRP A 15 30.21 15.31 19.66
CA TRP A 15 30.38 15.42 18.19
C TRP A 15 31.76 15.46 17.46
N ILE A 16 31.89 14.50 16.49
CA ILE A 16 32.67 14.47 15.20
C ILE A 16 34.15 14.00 15.31
N PHE A 17 34.71 13.03 14.56
CA PHE A 17 34.70 12.59 13.14
C PHE A 17 34.83 11.04 13.05
N SER A 18 34.08 10.28 12.24
CA SER A 18 34.11 10.10 10.76
C SER A 18 35.43 9.56 10.17
N THR A 19 35.47 8.29 9.74
CA THR A 19 35.61 7.85 8.32
C THR A 19 36.08 6.37 8.16
N ARG A 20 35.22 5.57 7.50
CA ARG A 20 35.44 4.60 6.39
C ARG A 20 36.60 3.57 6.35
N LYS A 21 36.15 2.34 6.01
CA LYS A 21 36.74 1.27 5.14
C LYS A 21 37.62 0.18 5.79
N VAL A 22 37.10 -1.06 5.77
CA VAL A 22 37.83 -2.22 5.24
C VAL A 22 36.90 -2.97 4.28
N VAL A 23 37.45 -3.33 3.12
CA VAL A 23 36.83 -3.83 1.90
C VAL A 23 37.02 -5.34 1.81
N SER A 24 35.99 -6.02 1.31
CA SER A 24 35.96 -7.35 0.65
C SER A 24 36.71 -8.52 1.27
N GLN A 25 35.94 -9.55 1.60
CA GLN A 25 36.37 -10.93 1.33
C GLN A 25 35.27 -11.60 0.50
N PHE A 26 35.52 -11.62 -0.80
CA PHE A 26 34.75 -12.30 -1.84
C PHE A 26 35.65 -13.43 -2.37
N PHE A 27 35.03 -14.60 -2.57
CA PHE A 27 35.50 -15.82 -3.27
C PHE A 27 36.32 -16.89 -2.51
N SER A 28 35.60 -17.94 -2.12
CA SER A 28 35.93 -19.36 -2.38
C SER A 28 34.61 -20.15 -2.35
N THR A 29 33.93 -20.24 -3.50
CA THR A 29 33.72 -21.48 -4.29
C THR A 29 33.04 -22.64 -3.57
N THR A 30 31.81 -22.90 -4.03
CA THR A 30 31.17 -24.20 -4.24
C THR A 30 31.09 -25.17 -3.06
N LEU A 31 29.93 -25.19 -2.41
CA LEU A 31 29.29 -26.45 -2.02
C LEU A 31 27.79 -26.34 -2.30
N ASP A 32 27.35 -27.21 -3.20
CA ASP A 32 25.97 -27.42 -3.56
C ASP A 32 25.10 -27.68 -2.33
N ALA A 33 24.07 -26.86 -2.16
CA ALA A 33 22.84 -27.33 -1.55
C ALA A 33 21.78 -27.29 -2.65
N VAL A 34 21.61 -28.43 -3.33
CA VAL A 34 20.33 -28.83 -3.90
C VAL A 34 19.32 -28.80 -2.74
N ARG A 35 18.75 -27.63 -2.47
CA ARG A 35 17.79 -27.46 -1.38
C ARG A 35 16.49 -28.07 -1.86
N SER A 36 16.14 -29.21 -1.27
CA SER A 36 14.98 -30.01 -1.61
C SER A 36 13.71 -29.15 -1.74
N ARG A 37 12.81 -29.57 -2.62
CA ARG A 37 11.43 -29.05 -2.86
C ARG A 37 10.53 -28.97 -1.60
N SER A 38 11.07 -29.15 -0.39
CA SER A 38 10.34 -29.44 0.85
C SER A 38 10.80 -28.63 2.07
N GLN A 39 11.78 -27.72 1.96
CA GLN A 39 12.22 -26.91 3.11
C GLN A 39 11.98 -25.42 2.83
N CYS A 40 10.90 -24.90 3.40
CA CYS A 40 10.58 -23.48 3.35
C CYS A 40 11.49 -22.65 4.26
N ASP A 41 11.65 -21.38 3.92
CA ASP A 41 12.37 -20.41 4.75
C ASP A 41 11.41 -19.70 5.70
N CYS A 42 11.76 -19.67 6.99
CA CYS A 42 11.00 -18.95 8.01
C CYS A 42 11.34 -17.45 7.98
N MET A 43 10.39 -16.63 7.59
CA MET A 43 10.55 -15.16 7.52
C MET A 43 9.26 -14.44 7.88
N GLU A 44 9.32 -13.11 7.99
CA GLU A 44 8.11 -12.33 8.24
C GLU A 44 7.08 -12.53 7.11
N TYR A 45 5.79 -12.53 7.45
CA TYR A 45 4.71 -12.75 6.48
C TYR A 45 4.83 -11.82 5.26
N TRP A 46 5.07 -10.54 5.53
CA TRP A 46 5.23 -9.52 4.49
C TRP A 46 6.51 -9.68 3.68
N GLN A 47 7.58 -10.20 4.27
CA GLN A 47 8.81 -10.52 3.55
C GLN A 47 8.59 -11.69 2.58
N CYS A 48 7.84 -12.71 3.02
CA CYS A 48 7.47 -13.85 2.20
C CYS A 48 6.66 -13.42 0.97
N VAL A 49 5.54 -12.75 1.24
CA VAL A 49 4.64 -12.24 0.19
C VAL A 49 5.40 -11.28 -0.73
N GLY A 50 6.18 -10.35 -0.15
CA GLY A 50 6.94 -9.34 -0.88
C GLY A 50 8.04 -9.93 -1.78
N SER A 51 8.54 -11.12 -1.47
CA SER A 51 9.50 -11.83 -2.32
C SER A 51 8.82 -12.64 -3.44
N GLY A 52 7.51 -12.49 -3.62
CA GLY A 52 6.74 -13.33 -4.57
C GLY A 52 6.46 -14.73 -4.04
N GLY A 53 6.79 -15.02 -2.78
CA GLY A 53 6.56 -16.31 -2.16
C GLY A 53 5.12 -16.51 -1.67
N LYS A 54 4.80 -17.77 -1.37
CA LYS A 54 3.52 -18.19 -0.78
C LYS A 54 3.73 -18.62 0.68
N PRO A 55 3.12 -17.92 1.66
CA PRO A 55 3.17 -18.34 3.06
C PRO A 55 2.31 -19.60 3.24
N TYR A 56 2.88 -20.63 3.88
CA TYR A 56 2.24 -21.94 4.02
C TYR A 56 1.77 -22.22 5.46
N SER A 57 2.65 -22.01 6.45
CA SER A 57 2.35 -22.25 7.87
C SER A 57 3.18 -21.33 8.77
N TYR A 58 2.81 -21.18 10.04
CA TYR A 58 3.66 -20.51 11.02
C TYR A 58 4.87 -21.38 11.39
N CYS A 59 6.01 -20.75 11.64
CA CYS A 59 7.22 -21.40 12.10
C CYS A 59 7.26 -21.45 13.62
N SER A 60 6.99 -22.62 14.20
CA SER A 60 7.08 -22.90 15.64
C SER A 60 6.41 -21.80 16.49
N TYR A 61 7.00 -21.40 17.62
CA TYR A 61 6.49 -20.35 18.52
C TYR A 61 6.79 -18.91 18.06
N SER A 62 7.13 -18.69 16.79
CA SER A 62 7.40 -17.34 16.26
C SER A 62 6.24 -16.83 15.40
N SER A 63 6.11 -15.51 15.26
CA SER A 63 5.18 -14.88 14.31
C SER A 63 5.60 -15.04 12.83
N LYS A 64 6.70 -15.73 12.56
CA LYS A 64 7.24 -15.93 11.21
C LYS A 64 6.49 -17.04 10.48
N VAL A 65 6.47 -16.98 9.16
CA VAL A 65 5.84 -17.97 8.30
C VAL A 65 6.87 -18.72 7.45
N CYS A 66 6.60 -20.00 7.27
CA CYS A 66 7.21 -20.91 6.32
C CYS A 66 6.84 -20.43 4.91
N CYS A 67 7.82 -19.86 4.21
CA CYS A 67 7.64 -19.28 2.89
C CYS A 67 8.29 -20.15 1.80
N PHE A 68 7.55 -20.39 0.73
CA PHE A 68 8.11 -20.94 -0.51
C PHE A 68 8.28 -19.80 -1.52
N ILE A 69 9.52 -19.44 -1.78
CA ILE A 69 9.92 -18.44 -2.78
C ILE A 69 10.40 -19.20 -4.02
N ASP A 70 9.80 -18.94 -5.18
CA ASP A 70 10.32 -19.47 -6.44
C ASP A 70 11.69 -18.83 -6.70
N PRO A 71 12.76 -19.58 -7.03
CA PRO A 71 14.07 -19.00 -7.33
C PRO A 71 14.06 -17.96 -8.47
N ASN A 72 13.03 -17.96 -9.33
CA ASN A 72 12.83 -16.96 -10.38
C ASN A 72 11.91 -15.79 -9.97
N SER A 73 11.42 -15.78 -8.73
CA SER A 73 10.55 -14.70 -8.26
C SER A 73 11.34 -13.40 -8.05
N ILE A 74 10.80 -12.31 -8.58
CA ILE A 74 11.35 -10.97 -8.39
C ILE A 74 10.82 -10.43 -7.06
N SER A 75 11.71 -9.87 -6.23
CA SER A 75 11.32 -9.18 -5.00
C SER A 75 10.46 -7.97 -5.33
N VAL A 76 9.15 -8.13 -5.14
CA VAL A 76 8.18 -7.10 -5.49
C VAL A 76 8.21 -5.96 -4.49
N GLY A 77 8.56 -6.22 -3.23
CA GLY A 77 8.38 -5.26 -2.14
C GLY A 77 6.90 -4.88 -1.96
N ILE A 78 6.51 -4.61 -0.72
CA ILE A 78 5.18 -4.07 -0.40
C ILE A 78 5.27 -2.58 -0.10
N LEU A 79 6.43 -2.16 0.43
CA LEU A 79 6.73 -0.76 0.56
C LEU A 79 7.02 -0.21 -0.83
N PRO A 80 6.39 0.93 -1.21
CA PRO A 80 6.80 1.66 -2.39
C PRO A 80 8.33 1.77 -2.32
N ARG A 81 9.05 1.17 -3.27
CA ARG A 81 10.43 1.61 -3.46
C ARG A 81 10.28 3.09 -3.71
N PRO A 82 11.05 4.00 -3.07
CA PRO A 82 11.00 5.41 -3.40
C PRO A 82 11.23 5.49 -4.90
N THR A 83 10.13 5.63 -5.65
CA THR A 83 10.18 5.59 -7.09
C THR A 83 10.96 6.82 -7.47
N LYS A 84 11.62 6.80 -8.62
CA LYS A 84 12.22 8.02 -9.19
C LYS A 84 11.17 9.13 -9.44
N SER A 85 9.90 8.93 -9.12
CA SER A 85 8.86 9.96 -9.02
C SER A 85 9.01 10.71 -7.70
N SER A 86 9.64 11.88 -7.76
CA SER A 86 9.85 12.80 -6.63
C SER A 86 8.57 13.46 -6.08
N SER A 87 7.37 12.98 -6.42
CA SER A 87 6.12 13.66 -6.08
C SER A 87 4.97 12.67 -5.79
N CYS A 88 4.84 12.21 -4.56
CA CYS A 88 3.63 11.57 -4.04
C CYS A 88 2.70 12.61 -3.42
N GLY A 89 1.42 12.28 -3.23
CA GLY A 89 0.48 13.08 -2.43
C GLY A 89 0.19 14.49 -2.97
N THR A 90 0.55 14.77 -4.22
CA THR A 90 0.30 16.07 -4.85
C THR A 90 -1.15 16.14 -5.32
N LYS A 91 -1.97 16.89 -4.58
CA LYS A 91 -3.36 17.20 -4.95
C LYS A 91 -3.40 18.01 -6.25
N GLY A 92 -4.36 17.69 -7.13
CA GLY A 92 -4.62 18.43 -8.37
C GLY A 92 -5.40 19.74 -8.14
N PRO A 93 -6.09 20.26 -9.18
CA PRO A 93 -6.95 21.45 -9.07
C PRO A 93 -7.98 21.29 -7.94
N ASN A 94 -8.28 22.36 -7.20
CA ASN A 94 -9.24 22.35 -6.11
C ASN A 94 -10.54 23.02 -6.55
N SER A 95 -11.68 22.39 -6.32
CA SER A 95 -13.00 22.95 -6.65
C SER A 95 -13.42 24.10 -5.72
N GLU A 96 -12.75 24.24 -4.56
CA GLU A 96 -13.10 25.14 -3.45
C GLU A 96 -14.51 24.93 -2.87
N ARG A 97 -15.20 23.84 -3.25
CA ARG A 97 -16.56 23.51 -2.82
C ARG A 97 -16.61 22.13 -2.19
N ASP A 98 -17.19 22.04 -1.01
CA ASP A 98 -17.40 20.75 -0.33
C ASP A 98 -18.34 19.85 -1.15
N GLY A 99 -17.99 18.58 -1.25
CA GLY A 99 -18.77 17.59 -2.00
C GLY A 99 -18.59 17.65 -3.51
N ILE A 100 -17.66 18.44 -4.05
CA ILE A 100 -17.32 18.44 -5.48
C ILE A 100 -15.81 18.31 -5.61
N SER A 101 -15.33 17.39 -6.46
CA SER A 101 -13.92 17.38 -6.87
C SER A 101 -13.76 17.83 -8.32
N GLU A 102 -12.57 18.31 -8.67
CA GLU A 102 -12.19 18.54 -10.07
C GLU A 102 -11.54 17.29 -10.69
N PRO A 103 -11.60 17.10 -12.02
CA PRO A 103 -10.91 16.00 -12.69
C PRO A 103 -9.40 15.99 -12.36
N GLY A 104 -8.93 14.89 -11.77
CA GLY A 104 -7.53 14.72 -11.36
C GLY A 104 -7.15 15.39 -10.03
N GLU A 105 -8.09 15.95 -9.27
CA GLU A 105 -7.85 16.49 -7.92
C GLU A 105 -7.26 15.43 -6.99
N TRP A 106 -7.83 14.22 -7.04
CA TRP A 106 -7.45 13.08 -6.21
C TRP A 106 -6.87 11.96 -7.07
N ALA A 107 -5.75 12.24 -7.74
CA ALA A 107 -5.14 11.38 -8.75
C ALA A 107 -4.70 9.97 -8.26
N TRP A 108 -4.70 9.71 -6.95
CA TRP A 108 -4.45 8.39 -6.37
C TRP A 108 -5.72 7.57 -6.11
N HIS A 109 -6.90 8.18 -6.18
CA HIS A 109 -8.15 7.49 -5.91
C HIS A 109 -8.40 6.42 -7.00
N ALA A 110 -8.77 5.22 -6.56
CA ALA A 110 -8.94 4.06 -7.40
C ALA A 110 -10.29 3.39 -7.12
N ALA A 111 -10.94 2.88 -8.16
CA ALA A 111 -12.10 2.01 -8.02
C ALA A 111 -11.67 0.55 -8.15
N VAL A 112 -12.10 -0.29 -7.21
CA VAL A 112 -12.05 -1.75 -7.33
C VAL A 112 -13.39 -2.21 -7.90
N LEU A 113 -13.36 -2.89 -9.04
CA LEU A 113 -14.53 -3.31 -9.78
C LEU A 113 -14.54 -4.83 -9.97
N GLU A 114 -15.71 -5.44 -9.86
CA GLU A 114 -15.93 -6.85 -10.19
C GLU A 114 -16.22 -7.02 -11.69
N LYS A 115 -15.54 -7.98 -12.32
CA LYS A 115 -15.74 -8.36 -13.71
C LYS A 115 -16.80 -9.47 -13.85
N PRO A 116 -17.52 -9.53 -15.00
CA PRO A 116 -17.40 -8.66 -16.18
C PRO A 116 -18.37 -7.47 -16.19
N GLN A 117 -19.26 -7.31 -15.21
CA GLN A 117 -20.29 -6.27 -15.21
C GLN A 117 -19.81 -4.90 -14.71
N ASP A 118 -18.54 -4.78 -14.31
CA ASP A 118 -17.94 -3.57 -13.75
C ASP A 118 -18.67 -3.07 -12.50
N LEU A 119 -19.13 -4.00 -11.66
CA LEU A 119 -19.81 -3.67 -10.41
C LEU A 119 -18.81 -3.03 -9.45
N TYR A 120 -19.17 -1.86 -8.91
CA TYR A 120 -18.35 -1.18 -7.92
C TYR A 120 -18.29 -1.98 -6.62
N VAL A 121 -17.09 -2.33 -6.20
CA VAL A 121 -16.82 -3.05 -4.95
C VAL A 121 -16.46 -2.06 -3.86
N CYS A 122 -15.35 -1.34 -4.03
CA CYS A 122 -14.82 -0.40 -3.04
C CYS A 122 -13.90 0.65 -3.68
N GLY A 123 -13.63 1.71 -2.91
CA GLY A 123 -12.57 2.66 -3.19
C GLY A 123 -11.22 2.15 -2.69
N ALA A 124 -10.15 2.61 -3.33
CA ALA A 124 -8.77 2.27 -2.99
C ALA A 124 -7.84 3.45 -3.28
N SER A 125 -6.57 3.33 -2.90
CA SER A 125 -5.55 4.35 -3.16
C SER A 125 -4.29 3.76 -3.79
N LEU A 126 -3.80 4.39 -4.85
CA LEU A 126 -2.54 4.04 -5.49
C LEU A 126 -1.37 4.49 -4.61
N VAL A 127 -0.56 3.56 -4.12
CA VAL A 127 0.59 3.83 -3.24
C VAL A 127 1.94 3.63 -3.95
N ASP A 128 1.94 2.89 -5.06
CA ASP A 128 3.07 2.71 -5.97
C ASP A 128 2.54 2.36 -7.38
N GLU A 129 3.38 2.34 -8.40
CA GLU A 129 3.01 2.02 -9.78
C GLU A 129 2.35 0.63 -9.93
N TYR A 130 2.62 -0.31 -9.02
CA TYR A 130 2.00 -1.65 -9.05
C TYR A 130 1.00 -1.91 -7.94
N TRP A 131 0.89 -1.05 -6.93
CA TRP A 131 0.20 -1.40 -5.70
C TRP A 131 -0.86 -0.37 -5.34
N ILE A 132 -2.07 -0.86 -5.10
CA ILE A 132 -3.12 -0.11 -4.41
C ILE A 132 -3.33 -0.67 -3.01
N ILE A 133 -3.74 0.20 -2.10
CA ILE A 133 -4.22 -0.13 -0.75
C ILE A 133 -5.75 0.00 -0.71
N THR A 134 -6.40 -0.96 -0.06
CA THR A 134 -7.85 -1.01 0.14
C THR A 134 -8.17 -1.66 1.49
N ALA A 135 -9.44 -1.63 1.91
CA ALA A 135 -9.88 -2.42 3.07
C ALA A 135 -9.89 -3.92 2.74
N ALA A 136 -9.63 -4.75 3.75
CA ALA A 136 -9.61 -6.21 3.61
C ALA A 136 -11.01 -6.76 3.33
N HIS A 137 -12.04 -6.25 4.01
CA HIS A 137 -13.41 -6.71 3.81
C HIS A 137 -13.90 -6.53 2.37
N CYS A 138 -13.34 -5.58 1.63
CA CYS A 138 -13.65 -5.36 0.21
C CYS A 138 -13.19 -6.51 -0.69
N VAL A 139 -12.13 -7.24 -0.29
CA VAL A 139 -11.43 -8.19 -1.16
C VAL A 139 -11.27 -9.59 -0.56
N ASP A 140 -11.64 -9.80 0.71
CA ASP A 140 -11.52 -11.08 1.43
C ASP A 140 -12.29 -12.23 0.77
N GLU A 141 -13.45 -11.93 0.18
CA GLU A 141 -14.26 -12.93 -0.53
C GLU A 141 -13.70 -13.28 -1.92
N TYR A 142 -12.81 -12.44 -2.46
CA TYR A 142 -12.27 -12.56 -3.81
C TYR A 142 -10.96 -13.33 -3.84
N ARG A 143 -11.07 -14.66 -3.73
CA ARG A 143 -9.90 -15.56 -3.72
C ARG A 143 -9.14 -15.62 -5.06
N SER A 144 -9.81 -15.30 -6.16
CA SER A 144 -9.23 -15.31 -7.50
C SER A 144 -9.00 -13.87 -7.97
N PRO A 145 -7.76 -13.46 -8.28
CA PRO A 145 -7.48 -12.10 -8.75
C PRO A 145 -8.17 -11.80 -10.09
N ASN A 146 -8.49 -12.82 -10.88
CA ASN A 146 -9.06 -12.68 -12.22
C ASN A 146 -10.51 -12.17 -12.21
N THR A 147 -11.19 -12.12 -11.07
CA THR A 147 -12.56 -11.60 -10.95
C THR A 147 -12.59 -10.09 -10.71
N LEU A 148 -11.46 -9.49 -10.32
CA LEU A 148 -11.38 -8.06 -10.04
C LEU A 148 -10.56 -7.32 -11.10
N LYS A 149 -10.88 -6.04 -11.28
CA LYS A 149 -10.05 -5.06 -11.97
C LYS A 149 -10.00 -3.76 -11.18
N VAL A 150 -8.98 -2.95 -11.44
CA VAL A 150 -8.80 -1.63 -10.83
C VAL A 150 -8.92 -0.56 -11.92
N ARG A 151 -9.70 0.48 -11.66
CA ARG A 151 -9.79 1.67 -12.52
C ARG A 151 -9.15 2.86 -11.82
N LEU A 152 -8.25 3.56 -12.52
CA LEU A 152 -7.53 4.74 -12.04
C LEU A 152 -7.82 5.94 -12.94
N GLY A 153 -7.88 7.13 -12.34
CA GLY A 153 -8.07 8.40 -13.05
C GLY A 153 -9.49 8.64 -13.56
N GLU A 154 -10.46 7.88 -13.04
CA GLU A 154 -11.90 8.08 -13.23
C GLU A 154 -12.38 9.26 -12.39
N HIS A 155 -13.35 10.03 -12.90
CA HIS A 155 -13.95 11.13 -12.16
C HIS A 155 -15.49 11.11 -12.24
N ASP A 156 -16.07 11.02 -13.43
CA ASP A 156 -17.51 10.89 -13.70
C ASP A 156 -17.85 9.50 -14.26
N VAL A 157 -18.33 8.60 -13.40
CA VAL A 157 -18.65 7.22 -13.79
C VAL A 157 -19.86 7.11 -14.73
N SER A 158 -20.60 8.20 -14.95
CA SER A 158 -21.77 8.23 -15.85
C SER A 158 -21.39 8.45 -17.32
N THR A 159 -20.14 8.83 -17.60
CA THR A 159 -19.68 9.17 -18.94
C THR A 159 -18.26 8.67 -19.20
N THR A 160 -17.84 8.72 -20.45
CA THR A 160 -16.44 8.52 -20.84
C THR A 160 -15.85 9.76 -21.52
N ASN A 161 -16.65 10.84 -21.62
CA ASN A 161 -16.27 12.09 -22.25
C ASN A 161 -15.72 13.07 -21.21
N GLU A 162 -14.51 12.80 -20.74
CA GLU A 162 -13.82 13.58 -19.74
C GLU A 162 -12.49 14.13 -20.28
N PRO A 163 -11.95 15.24 -19.72
CA PRO A 163 -10.66 15.79 -20.13
C PRO A 163 -9.50 14.79 -20.05
N PHE A 164 -9.57 13.86 -19.10
CA PHE A 164 -8.59 12.80 -18.90
C PHE A 164 -9.31 11.46 -18.84
N ARG A 165 -8.95 10.53 -19.73
CA ARG A 165 -9.53 9.19 -19.73
C ARG A 165 -8.97 8.36 -18.56
N TYR A 166 -9.83 7.57 -17.93
CA TYR A 166 -9.41 6.55 -16.97
C TYR A 166 -8.60 5.42 -17.64
N GLU A 167 -7.84 4.69 -16.82
CA GLU A 167 -7.17 3.46 -17.20
C GLU A 167 -7.62 2.28 -16.34
N GLU A 168 -7.75 1.11 -16.97
CA GLU A 168 -8.07 -0.14 -16.28
C GLU A 168 -6.88 -1.09 -16.22
N PHE A 169 -6.80 -1.79 -15.09
CA PHE A 169 -5.70 -2.67 -14.72
C PHE A 169 -6.28 -3.99 -14.21
N ASP A 170 -5.86 -5.10 -14.81
CA ASP A 170 -6.11 -6.42 -14.23
C ASP A 170 -5.36 -6.57 -12.91
N VAL A 171 -5.96 -7.33 -11.99
CA VAL A 171 -5.34 -7.69 -10.73
C VAL A 171 -4.48 -8.93 -10.94
N SER A 172 -3.23 -8.88 -10.48
CA SER A 172 -2.32 -10.02 -10.49
C SER A 172 -2.24 -10.74 -9.14
N ARG A 173 -2.51 -10.01 -8.04
CA ARG A 173 -2.44 -10.55 -6.68
C ARG A 173 -3.29 -9.74 -5.72
N ILE A 174 -3.94 -10.43 -4.78
CA ILE A 174 -4.61 -9.85 -3.63
C ILE A 174 -3.89 -10.34 -2.38
N VAL A 175 -3.61 -9.44 -1.44
CA VAL A 175 -2.93 -9.73 -0.18
C VAL A 175 -3.72 -9.12 0.95
N VAL A 176 -4.49 -9.95 1.64
CA VAL A 176 -5.21 -9.57 2.85
C VAL A 176 -4.27 -9.67 4.06
N TYR A 177 -4.43 -8.76 5.03
CA TYR A 177 -3.70 -8.83 6.29
C TYR A 177 -3.98 -10.17 7.00
N PRO A 178 -2.95 -10.93 7.45
CA PRO A 178 -3.12 -12.30 7.97
C PRO A 178 -4.11 -12.45 9.12
N THR A 179 -4.18 -11.43 9.98
CA THR A 179 -5.03 -11.43 11.17
C THR A 179 -6.26 -10.54 10.99
N PHE A 180 -6.66 -10.28 9.74
CA PHE A 180 -7.96 -9.69 9.44
C PHE A 180 -9.06 -10.57 10.02
N ASN A 181 -10.03 -9.96 10.67
CA ASN A 181 -11.19 -10.64 11.23
C ASN A 181 -12.47 -10.02 10.68
N ASN A 182 -13.14 -10.71 9.77
CA ASN A 182 -14.36 -10.23 9.11
C ASN A 182 -15.54 -10.01 10.08
N ARG A 183 -15.51 -10.57 11.30
CA ARG A 183 -16.56 -10.32 12.31
C ARG A 183 -16.35 -9.04 13.10
N THR A 184 -15.10 -8.67 13.37
CA THR A 184 -14.75 -7.52 14.20
C THR A 184 -14.17 -6.35 13.39
N LEU A 185 -13.89 -6.56 12.11
CA LEU A 185 -13.15 -5.66 11.21
C LEU A 185 -11.77 -5.25 11.76
N MET A 186 -11.20 -6.06 12.65
CA MET A 186 -9.83 -5.84 13.12
C MET A 186 -8.86 -6.12 11.98
N HIS A 187 -7.85 -5.26 11.84
CA HIS A 187 -6.82 -5.31 10.79
C HIS A 187 -7.40 -5.28 9.37
N ASP A 188 -8.37 -4.41 9.14
CA ASP A 188 -9.08 -4.25 7.87
C ASP A 188 -8.26 -3.51 6.80
N ILE A 189 -7.19 -4.17 6.35
CA ILE A 189 -6.26 -3.64 5.34
C ILE A 189 -5.84 -4.75 4.37
N ALA A 190 -5.84 -4.43 3.09
CA ALA A 190 -5.36 -5.30 2.03
C ALA A 190 -4.60 -4.51 0.96
N LEU A 191 -3.72 -5.22 0.28
CA LEU A 191 -2.98 -4.73 -0.87
C LEU A 191 -3.39 -5.50 -2.11
N VAL A 192 -3.58 -4.78 -3.21
CA VAL A 192 -3.90 -5.37 -4.51
C VAL A 192 -2.82 -4.95 -5.50
N ARG A 193 -2.21 -5.95 -6.15
CA ARG A 193 -1.15 -5.75 -7.13
C ARG A 193 -1.73 -5.70 -8.54
N LEU A 194 -1.45 -4.63 -9.26
CA LEU A 194 -1.78 -4.47 -10.67
C LEU A 194 -0.90 -5.39 -11.53
N ALA A 195 -1.45 -5.92 -12.63
CA ALA A 195 -0.71 -6.77 -13.57
C ALA A 195 0.30 -5.99 -14.42
N LYS A 196 0.11 -4.67 -14.58
CA LYS A 196 0.99 -3.74 -15.30
C LYS A 196 1.19 -2.46 -14.46
N PRO A 197 2.31 -1.73 -14.62
CA PRO A 197 2.52 -0.51 -13.86
C PRO A 197 1.57 0.60 -14.32
N ALA A 198 0.99 1.32 -13.37
CA ALA A 198 0.28 2.57 -13.57
C ALA A 198 1.28 3.71 -13.83
N LYS A 199 1.29 4.22 -15.05
CA LYS A 199 2.16 5.34 -15.42
C LYS A 199 1.57 6.64 -14.90
N LYS A 200 2.41 7.49 -14.32
CA LYS A 200 2.01 8.81 -13.84
C LYS A 200 1.40 9.65 -14.98
N ARG A 201 0.25 10.27 -14.72
CA ARG A 201 -0.48 11.20 -15.60
C ARG A 201 -1.05 12.37 -14.79
N ALA A 202 -1.76 13.29 -15.44
CA ALA A 202 -2.44 14.39 -14.76
C ALA A 202 -3.51 13.91 -13.76
N ASN A 203 -4.21 12.82 -14.09
CA ASN A 203 -5.26 12.20 -13.27
C ASN A 203 -4.83 10.88 -12.59
N ILE A 204 -3.56 10.47 -12.70
CA ILE A 204 -3.03 9.25 -12.09
C ILE A 204 -1.70 9.55 -11.39
N ASN A 205 -1.68 9.48 -10.06
CA ASN A 205 -0.47 9.64 -9.26
C ASN A 205 -0.57 8.83 -7.95
N VAL A 206 0.55 8.67 -7.24
CA VAL A 206 0.60 7.92 -5.98
C VAL A 206 0.35 8.81 -4.77
N VAL A 207 -0.32 8.29 -3.74
CA VAL A 207 -0.42 8.93 -2.41
C VAL A 207 0.85 8.65 -1.60
N CYS A 208 1.23 9.58 -0.73
CA CYS A 208 2.35 9.33 0.19
C CYS A 208 1.91 8.39 1.32
N MET A 209 2.76 7.41 1.62
CA MET A 209 2.62 6.63 2.85
C MET A 209 3.19 7.42 4.04
N PRO A 210 2.61 7.29 5.25
CA PRO A 210 3.21 7.86 6.45
C PRO A 210 4.60 7.25 6.71
N SER A 211 5.49 8.03 7.30
CA SER A 211 6.83 7.57 7.67
C SER A 211 6.77 6.58 8.82
N GLU A 212 7.74 5.66 8.88
CA GLU A 212 7.90 4.81 10.06
C GLU A 212 8.12 5.69 11.30
N GLY A 213 7.28 5.49 12.32
CA GLY A 213 7.32 6.28 13.56
C GLY A 213 6.41 7.51 13.58
N THR A 214 5.66 7.80 12.51
CA THR A 214 4.58 8.78 12.58
C THR A 214 3.59 8.37 13.67
N THR A 215 3.44 9.20 14.70
CA THR A 215 2.58 8.86 15.83
C THR A 215 1.13 9.24 15.56
N ASN A 216 0.18 8.58 16.22
CA ASN A 216 -1.23 8.96 16.14
C ASN A 216 -1.44 10.44 16.48
N ASN A 217 -0.64 11.00 17.39
CA ASN A 217 -0.72 12.41 17.76
C ASN A 217 -0.34 13.33 16.59
N GLU A 218 0.63 12.97 15.75
CA GLU A 218 0.99 13.76 14.56
C GLU A 218 -0.10 13.71 13.48
N LEU A 219 -0.81 12.58 13.35
CA LEU A 219 -1.96 12.44 12.45
C LEU A 219 -3.20 13.18 12.96
N ILE A 220 -3.48 13.12 14.26
CA ILE A 220 -4.61 13.79 14.93
C ILE A 220 -4.44 15.32 14.92
N LEU A 221 -3.19 15.82 14.91
CA LEU A 221 -2.89 17.25 14.80
C LEU A 221 -2.97 17.78 13.37
N SER A 222 -3.20 16.93 12.36
CA SER A 222 -3.50 17.40 11.00
C SER A 222 -4.86 18.09 11.00
N PRO A 223 -4.95 19.39 10.68
CA PRO A 223 -6.19 20.14 10.85
C PRO A 223 -7.27 19.79 9.84
N ARG A 224 -6.95 19.06 8.75
CA ARG A 224 -7.89 18.66 7.68
C ARG A 224 -7.49 17.33 7.06
N CYS A 225 -8.39 16.37 7.08
CA CYS A 225 -8.31 15.14 6.28
C CYS A 225 -9.33 15.24 5.14
N PHE A 226 -9.24 14.35 4.15
CA PHE A 226 -10.22 14.34 3.06
C PHE A 226 -10.71 12.91 2.85
N VAL A 227 -12.03 12.75 2.74
CA VAL A 227 -12.67 11.50 2.34
C VAL A 227 -13.12 11.67 0.90
N THR A 228 -12.74 10.73 0.05
CA THR A 228 -13.08 10.74 -1.39
C THR A 228 -13.85 9.50 -1.77
N GLY A 229 -14.78 9.61 -2.72
CA GLY A 229 -15.50 8.45 -3.26
C GLY A 229 -16.66 8.82 -4.18
N TRP A 230 -17.12 7.86 -4.97
CA TRP A 230 -18.31 7.98 -5.81
C TRP A 230 -19.56 7.68 -4.98
N GLY A 231 -20.07 8.71 -4.31
CA GLY A 231 -21.33 8.66 -3.56
C GLY A 231 -22.46 9.33 -4.35
N LYS A 232 -23.69 8.86 -4.16
CA LYS A 232 -24.87 9.48 -4.78
C LYS A 232 -25.18 10.80 -4.07
N THR A 233 -25.08 11.91 -4.80
CA THR A 233 -25.58 13.22 -4.35
C THR A 233 -27.11 13.27 -4.44
N ILE A 234 -27.74 14.24 -3.77
CA ILE A 234 -29.20 14.46 -3.79
C ILE A 234 -29.72 14.60 -5.24
N ASP A 235 -28.88 15.07 -6.16
CA ASP A 235 -29.18 15.28 -7.58
C ASP A 235 -28.88 14.07 -8.48
N SER A 236 -28.67 12.88 -7.92
CA SER A 236 -28.54 11.59 -8.63
C SER A 236 -27.37 11.46 -9.62
N LYS A 237 -26.35 12.31 -9.50
CA LYS A 237 -25.08 12.16 -10.24
C LYS A 237 -24.01 11.52 -9.36
N GLU A 238 -23.19 10.65 -9.96
CA GLU A 238 -22.13 9.87 -9.30
C GLU A 238 -20.76 10.40 -9.77
N PHE A 239 -20.27 11.46 -9.12
CA PHE A 239 -18.91 11.97 -9.31
C PHE A 239 -18.02 11.55 -8.16
N LEU A 240 -16.70 11.61 -8.36
CA LEU A 240 -15.78 11.57 -7.23
C LEU A 240 -16.05 12.79 -6.35
N LEU A 241 -16.59 12.58 -5.16
CA LEU A 241 -16.83 13.62 -4.17
C LEU A 241 -15.63 13.72 -3.25
N SER A 242 -15.42 14.88 -2.64
CA SER A 242 -14.51 15.03 -1.51
C SER A 242 -15.15 15.81 -0.37
N PHE A 243 -15.00 15.29 0.85
CA PHE A 243 -15.45 15.91 2.10
C PHE A 243 -14.24 16.16 3.01
N VAL A 244 -14.23 17.32 3.67
CA VAL A 244 -13.22 17.74 4.66
C VAL A 244 -13.58 17.24 6.05
#